data_AF-A0A7J6RTD4-F1
#
_entry.id   AF-A0A7J6RTD4-F1
#
_cell.length_a   1.000
_cell.length_b   1.000
_cell.length_c   1.000
_cell.angle_alpha   90.00
_cell.angle_beta   90.00
_cell.angle_gamma   90.00
#
_symmetry.space_group_name_H-M   'P 1'
#
loop_
_entity.id
_entity.type
_entity.pdbx_description
1 polymer ?
#
loop_
_entity_poly.entity_id
_entity_poly.type
_entity_poly.pdbx_seq_one_letter_code
_entity_poly.pdbx_strand_id
1 'polypeptide(L)' 'MLRTDLTQLLGIEHPIMCAGMGFFVTGPDLAAAVSNAGGIGTIGAVGLNPAGLRQVIRELKAKLSPGKPYG' A
#
# COMPACT_ATOMS: atom_id res chain seq x y z
N MET A 1 15.72 14.49 -0.72
CA MET A 1 14.88 13.35 -1.17
C MET A 1 15.75 12.44 -2.04
N LEU A 2 15.72 11.12 -1.83
CA LEU A 2 16.55 10.16 -2.58
C LEU A 2 15.89 9.85 -3.93
N ARG A 3 16.59 10.14 -5.02
CA ARG A 3 16.09 9.89 -6.38
C ARG A 3 16.71 8.59 -6.91
N THR A 4 15.85 7.62 -7.21
CA THR A 4 16.19 6.29 -7.73
C THR A 4 15.23 5.90 -8.84
N ASP A 5 15.59 4.89 -9.64
CA ASP A 5 14.70 4.35 -10.67
C ASP A 5 13.33 3.94 -10.10
N LEU A 6 13.29 3.42 -8.87
CA LEU A 6 12.05 3.06 -8.16
C LEU A 6 11.15 4.27 -7.93
N THR A 7 11.72 5.37 -7.40
CA THR A 7 10.96 6.61 -7.17
C THR A 7 10.42 7.21 -8.46
N GLN A 8 11.16 7.10 -9.56
CA GLN A 8 10.76 7.63 -10.86
C GLN A 8 9.71 6.77 -11.55
N LEU A 9 9.84 5.45 -11.47
CA LEU A 9 8.92 4.51 -12.09
C LEU A 9 7.54 4.54 -11.43
N LEU A 10 7.49 4.66 -10.09
CA LEU A 10 6.26 4.53 -9.32
C LEU A 10 5.70 5.86 -8.81
N GLY A 11 6.39 6.97 -9.05
CA GLY A 11 5.95 8.31 -8.65
C GLY A 11 5.90 8.50 -7.12
N ILE A 12 6.84 7.90 -6.39
CA ILE A 12 6.94 7.95 -4.93
C ILE A 12 8.10 8.82 -4.44
N GLU A 13 8.00 9.32 -3.22
CA GLU A 13 8.95 10.25 -2.61
C GLU A 13 10.13 9.53 -1.95
N HIS A 14 9.87 8.33 -1.45
CA HIS A 14 10.84 7.50 -0.76
C HIS A 14 10.99 6.17 -1.49
N PRO A 15 12.21 5.67 -1.72
CA PRO A 15 12.45 4.35 -2.31
C PRO A 15 12.17 3.24 -1.30
N ILE A 16 10.99 3.28 -0.66
CA ILE A 16 10.58 2.40 0.42
C ILE A 16 9.27 1.72 0.00
N MET A 17 9.28 0.40 0.06
CA MET A 17 8.11 -0.44 -0.12
C MET A 17 7.90 -1.29 1.13
N CYS A 18 6.69 -1.25 1.68
CA CYS A 18 6.29 -2.12 2.78
C CYS A 18 5.72 -3.42 2.19
N ALA A 19 6.42 -4.53 2.41
CA ALA A 19 6.02 -5.84 1.93
C ALA A 19 4.75 -6.32 2.65
N GLY A 20 3.82 -6.91 1.90
CA GLY A 20 2.60 -7.47 2.46
C GLY A 20 2.90 -8.67 3.36
N MET A 21 2.33 -8.68 4.57
CA MET A 21 2.38 -9.79 5.52
C MET A 21 0.97 -10.35 5.70
N GLY A 22 0.86 -11.68 5.60
CA GLY A 22 -0.40 -12.43 5.68
C GLY A 22 -1.14 -12.27 7.00
N PHE A 23 -2.33 -12.87 7.08
CA PHE A 23 -3.12 -12.93 8.31
C PHE A 23 -3.40 -11.55 8.93
N PHE A 24 -3.72 -10.57 8.07
CA PHE A 24 -4.08 -9.20 8.44
C PHE A 24 -2.98 -8.35 9.11
N VAL A 25 -1.72 -8.83 9.12
CA VAL A 25 -0.61 -8.06 9.70
C VAL A 25 -0.38 -6.76 8.92
N THR A 26 -0.41 -6.80 7.58
CA THR A 26 -0.48 -5.59 6.75
C THR A 26 -1.90 -5.33 6.26
N GLY A 27 -2.71 -4.78 7.16
CA GLY A 27 -4.07 -4.35 6.87
C GLY A 27 -4.15 -3.02 6.09
N PRO A 28 -5.39 -2.54 5.83
CA PRO A 28 -5.63 -1.36 5.01
C PRO A 28 -5.08 -0.06 5.64
N ASP A 29 -5.06 0.04 6.97
CA ASP A 29 -4.53 1.20 7.69
C ASP A 29 -3.03 1.39 7.49
N LEU A 30 -2.26 0.31 7.67
CA LEU A 30 -0.81 0.35 7.52
C LEU A 30 -0.43 0.64 6.06
N ALA A 31 -1.05 -0.05 5.12
CA ALA A 31 -0.78 0.15 3.70
C ALA A 31 -1.13 1.57 3.23
N ALA A 32 -2.26 2.14 3.71
CA ALA A 32 -2.62 3.52 3.41
C ALA A 32 -1.64 4.53 4.05
N ALA A 33 -1.23 4.31 5.29
CA ALA A 33 -0.29 5.18 6.00
C ALA A 33 1.06 5.27 5.27
N VAL A 34 1.63 4.13 4.85
CA VAL A 34 2.90 4.09 4.10
C VAL A 34 2.77 4.81 2.75
N SER A 35 1.66 4.57 2.04
CA SER A 35 1.40 5.19 0.74
C SER A 35 1.22 6.71 0.84
N ASN A 36 0.50 7.17 1.87
CA ASN A 36 0.32 8.59 2.15
C ASN A 36 1.63 9.28 2.55
N ALA A 37 2.51 8.58 3.28
CA ALA A 37 3.84 9.06 3.64
C ALA A 37 4.83 9.12 2.45
N GLY A 38 4.42 8.72 1.24
CA GLY A 38 5.24 8.82 0.04
C GLY A 38 6.08 7.58 -0.28
N GLY A 39 5.75 6.42 0.30
CA GLY A 39 6.25 5.10 -0.12
C GLY A 39 5.16 4.26 -0.81
N ILE A 40 5.31 2.94 -0.81
CA ILE A 40 4.28 1.99 -1.27
C ILE A 40 3.90 1.05 -0.13
N GLY A 41 2.63 1.10 0.27
CA GLY A 41 2.06 0.12 1.21
C GLY A 41 1.33 -0.99 0.48
N THR A 42 1.60 -2.25 0.86
CA THR A 42 1.01 -3.45 0.24
C THR A 42 0.06 -4.17 1.19
N ILE A 43 -1.12 -4.58 0.73
CA ILE A 43 -2.05 -5.41 1.51
C ILE A 43 -1.59 -6.88 1.52
N GLY A 44 -1.66 -7.52 2.70
CA GLY A 44 -1.44 -8.95 2.83
C GLY A 44 -2.72 -9.73 2.50
N ALA A 45 -2.72 -10.47 1.38
CA ALA A 45 -3.90 -11.23 0.94
C ALA A 45 -3.98 -12.67 1.46
N VAL A 46 -2.93 -13.18 2.12
CA VAL A 46 -2.90 -14.56 2.64
C VAL A 46 -3.97 -14.72 3.73
N GLY A 47 -4.90 -15.65 3.51
CA GLY A 47 -6.05 -15.91 4.39
C GLY A 47 -7.34 -15.19 3.98
N LEU A 48 -7.31 -14.33 2.95
CA LEU A 48 -8.49 -13.66 2.42
C LEU A 48 -9.09 -14.42 1.23
N ASN A 49 -10.42 -14.52 1.21
CA ASN A 49 -11.13 -14.86 -0.02
C ASN A 49 -11.27 -13.62 -0.93
N PRO A 50 -11.64 -13.77 -2.21
CA PRO A 50 -11.75 -12.64 -3.14
C PRO A 50 -12.73 -11.53 -2.71
N ALA A 51 -13.79 -11.87 -1.97
CA ALA A 51 -14.73 -10.87 -1.46
C ALA A 51 -14.12 -10.05 -0.31
N GLY A 52 -13.42 -10.72 0.61
CA GLY A 52 -12.68 -10.10 1.70
C GLY A 52 -11.55 -9.20 1.18
N LEU A 53 -10.76 -9.68 0.22
CA LEU A 53 -9.72 -8.86 -0.41
C LEU A 53 -10.30 -7.60 -1.06
N ARG A 54 -11.43 -7.72 -1.77
CA ARG A 54 -12.12 -6.55 -2.35
C ARG A 54 -12.58 -5.56 -1.28
N GLN A 55 -13.03 -6.04 -0.12
CA GLN A 55 -13.39 -5.16 0.99
C GLN A 55 -12.17 -4.42 1.54
N VAL A 56 -11.07 -5.13 1.80
CA VAL A 56 -9.83 -4.51 2.31
C VAL A 56 -9.29 -3.48 1.33
N ILE A 57 -9.33 -3.75 0.02
CA ILE A 57 -8.93 -2.78 -1.01
C ILE A 57 -9.83 -1.53 -0.97
N ARG A 58 -11.14 -1.67 -0.77
CA ARG A 58 -12.05 -0.51 -0.64
C ARG A 58 -11.73 0.31 0.60
N GLU A 59 -11.46 -0.33 1.73
CA GLU A 59 -11.09 0.35 2.98
C GLU A 59 -9.76 1.08 2.86
N LEU A 60 -8.76 0.47 2.20
CA LEU A 60 -7.49 1.12 1.88
C LEU A 60 -7.72 2.38 1.03
N LYS A 61 -8.51 2.26 -0.05
CA LYS A 61 -8.79 3.39 -0.95
C LYS A 61 -9.50 4.55 -0.25
N ALA A 62 -10.40 4.25 0.69
CA ALA A 62 -11.08 5.28 1.48
C ALA A 62 -10.14 6.09 2.39
N LYS A 63 -8.98 5.52 2.73
CA LYS A 63 -7.95 6.14 3.58
C LYS A 63 -6.78 6.72 2.79
N LEU A 64 -6.77 6.55 1.47
CA LEU A 64 -5.69 6.96 0.59
C LEU A 64 -5.88 8.41 0.14
N SER A 65 -4.78 9.17 0.14
CA SER A 65 -4.76 10.48 -0.52
C SER A 65 -4.88 10.29 -2.04
N PRO A 66 -5.58 11.19 -2.76
CA PRO A 66 -5.77 11.05 -4.21
C PRO A 66 -4.44 10.88 -4.96
N GLY A 67 -4.39 9.91 -5.86
CA GLY A 67 -3.24 9.67 -6.74
C GLY A 67 -2.03 8.99 -6.09
N LYS A 68 -2.08 8.62 -4.80
CA LYS A 68 -1.00 7.84 -4.18
C LYS A 68 -1.03 6.38 -4.68
N PRO A 69 0.14 5.75 -4.89
CA PRO A 69 0.24 4.34 -5.29
C PRO A 69 0.08 3.41 -4.07
N TYR A 70 -0.41 2.18 -4.30
CA TYR A 70 -0.55 1.13 -3.29
C TYR A 70 -0.41 -0.26 -3.93
N GLY A 71 -0.15 -1.27 -3.10
CA GLY A 71 0.01 -2.68 -3.48
C GLY A 71 -1.01 -3.62 -2.85
#